data_AF-A0A2I3CES4-F1
#
_entry.id   AF-A0A2I3CES4-F1
#
_cell.length_a   1.000
_cell.length_b   1.000
_cell.length_c   1.000
_cell.angle_alpha   90.00
_cell.angle_beta   90.00
_cell.angle_gamma   90.00
#
_symmetry.space_group_name_H-M   'P 1'
#
loop_
_entity.id
_entity.type
_entity.pdbx_description
1 polymer ?
#
loop_
_entity_poly.entity_id
_entity_poly.type
_entity_poly.pdbx_seq_one_letter_code
_entity_poly.pdbx_strand_id
1 'polypeptide(L)'
;MKRIAPLALAMALAMALAMALMAGCSSVPNVNWQQNSQITINEVNVELKSNLWVNLMPNIGDVEEQSIQGALYLEGDQLLPANLTAEALIIKQGQKEWLVDSASLDTRTHSESRWEVAFSSHIDVNTEKSVDIAVLLDDAGKQRWLVEKYVKINKVY
;
A
#
# COMPACT_ATOMS: atom_id res chain seq x y z
N MET A 1 13.29 43.23 -48.16
CA MET A 1 14.07 42.84 -46.96
C MET A 1 13.18 42.91 -45.73
N LYS A 2 12.86 41.77 -45.10
CA LYS A 2 12.81 41.59 -43.63
C LYS A 2 12.45 40.13 -43.33
N ARG A 3 13.48 39.33 -43.08
CA ARG A 3 13.38 38.00 -42.48
C ARG A 3 13.25 38.21 -40.97
N ILE A 4 12.11 37.86 -40.40
CA ILE A 4 11.82 37.85 -38.96
C ILE A 4 10.79 36.72 -38.77
N ALA A 5 10.93 35.69 -37.95
CA ALA A 5 12.03 35.11 -37.21
C ALA A 5 11.59 33.64 -36.97
N PRO A 6 12.33 32.61 -37.40
CA PRO A 6 11.96 31.21 -37.16
C PRO A 6 12.15 30.79 -35.69
N LEU A 7 12.68 31.68 -34.85
CA LEU A 7 13.04 31.41 -33.45
C LEU A 7 11.84 31.37 -32.49
N ALA A 8 10.78 32.15 -32.75
CA ALA A 8 9.64 32.26 -31.83
C ALA A 8 8.76 31.00 -31.84
N LEU A 9 8.66 30.31 -32.99
CA LEU A 9 7.87 29.09 -33.12
C LEU A 9 8.55 27.88 -32.46
N ALA A 10 9.88 27.82 -32.49
CA ALA A 10 10.66 26.75 -31.88
C ALA A 10 10.63 26.79 -30.35
N MET A 11 10.58 28.00 -29.77
CA MET A 11 10.59 28.19 -28.31
C MET A 11 9.24 27.85 -27.66
N ALA A 12 8.12 28.07 -28.36
CA ALA A 12 6.79 27.69 -27.89
C ALA A 12 6.56 26.16 -27.91
N LEU A 13 7.15 25.46 -28.89
CA LEU A 13 7.04 24.00 -29.01
C LEU A 13 7.86 23.26 -27.94
N ALA A 14 9.02 23.80 -27.56
CA ALA A 14 9.87 23.24 -26.51
C ALA A 14 9.24 23.34 -25.11
N MET A 15 8.44 24.39 -24.86
CA MET A 15 7.81 24.61 -23.56
C MET A 15 6.58 23.72 -23.31
N ALA A 16 5.88 23.31 -24.37
CA ALA A 16 4.77 22.35 -24.29
C ALA A 16 5.26 20.91 -24.06
N LEU A 17 6.43 20.54 -24.58
CA LEU A 17 6.97 19.19 -24.45
C LEU A 17 7.55 18.91 -23.04
N ALA A 18 7.97 19.96 -22.32
CA ALA A 18 8.52 19.84 -20.96
C ALA A 18 7.44 19.53 -19.90
N MET A 19 6.17 19.90 -20.12
CA MET A 19 5.07 19.66 -19.17
C MET A 19 4.53 18.22 -19.24
N ALA A 20 4.73 17.51 -20.35
CA ALA A 20 4.30 16.12 -20.51
C ALA A 20 5.22 15.11 -19.80
N LEU A 21 6.47 15.50 -19.49
CA LEU A 21 7.48 14.62 -18.90
C LEU A 21 7.42 14.52 -17.37
N MET A 22 6.56 15.30 -16.71
CA MET A 22 6.34 15.20 -15.25
C MET A 22 5.21 14.25 -14.85
N ALA A 23 4.57 13.56 -15.80
CA ALA A 23 3.70 12.42 -15.50
C ALA A 23 4.52 11.15 -15.19
N GLY A 24 5.56 11.28 -14.37
CA GLY A 24 6.23 10.15 -13.71
C GLY A 24 5.49 9.78 -12.43
N CYS A 25 4.16 9.65 -12.50
CA CYS A 25 3.39 9.15 -11.37
C CYS A 25 3.44 7.63 -11.43
N SER A 26 4.23 7.01 -10.55
CA SER A 26 3.92 5.64 -10.13
C SER A 26 2.52 5.68 -9.53
N SER A 27 1.50 5.37 -10.33
CA SER A 27 0.11 5.47 -9.92
C SER A 27 -0.28 4.16 -9.26
N VAL A 28 -0.26 4.13 -7.92
CA VAL A 28 -0.94 3.08 -7.17
C VAL A 28 -2.41 3.07 -7.62
N PRO A 29 -2.95 1.93 -8.12
CA PRO A 29 -4.32 1.87 -8.60
C PRO A 29 -5.33 2.30 -7.52
N ASN A 30 -6.45 2.89 -7.91
CA ASN A 30 -7.48 3.27 -6.95
C ASN A 30 -8.07 2.03 -6.26
N VAL A 31 -8.24 2.09 -4.93
CA VAL A 31 -8.81 0.99 -4.14
C VAL A 31 -10.33 0.97 -4.28
N ASN A 32 -10.88 -0.19 -4.66
CA ASN A 32 -12.31 -0.43 -4.51
C ASN A 32 -12.62 -0.94 -3.10
N TRP A 33 -12.96 -0.02 -2.19
CA TRP A 33 -13.31 -0.33 -0.81
C TRP A 33 -14.57 -1.20 -0.63
N GLN A 34 -15.28 -1.59 -1.70
CA GLN A 34 -16.37 -2.57 -1.64
C GLN A 34 -15.88 -4.02 -1.77
N GLN A 35 -14.62 -4.23 -2.14
CA GLN A 35 -14.00 -5.56 -2.12
C GLN A 35 -13.92 -6.12 -0.69
N ASN A 36 -13.72 -7.42 -0.61
CA ASN A 36 -13.59 -8.15 0.64
C ASN A 36 -12.15 -8.65 0.81
N SER A 37 -11.93 -9.40 1.89
CA SER A 37 -10.62 -9.93 2.27
C SER A 37 -10.28 -11.23 1.56
N GLN A 38 -10.98 -11.63 0.49
CA GLN A 38 -10.75 -12.89 -0.21
C GLN A 38 -10.74 -12.72 -1.73
N ILE A 39 -9.87 -13.46 -2.41
CA ILE A 39 -9.80 -13.43 -3.88
C ILE A 39 -9.25 -14.72 -4.44
N THR A 40 -9.72 -15.12 -5.63
CA THR A 40 -9.16 -16.26 -6.35
C THR A 40 -8.05 -15.81 -7.31
N ILE A 41 -6.84 -16.34 -7.13
CA ILE A 41 -5.67 -16.10 -7.98
C ILE A 41 -5.15 -17.44 -8.49
N ASN A 42 -5.15 -17.65 -9.80
CA ASN A 42 -4.71 -18.91 -10.41
C ASN A 42 -5.30 -20.16 -9.73
N GLU A 43 -6.63 -20.14 -9.55
CA GLU A 43 -7.41 -21.21 -8.89
C GLU A 43 -7.19 -21.40 -7.39
N VAL A 44 -6.34 -20.57 -6.76
CA VAL A 44 -6.09 -20.56 -5.31
C VAL A 44 -6.95 -19.48 -4.66
N ASN A 45 -7.70 -19.83 -3.61
CA ASN A 45 -8.39 -18.83 -2.78
C ASN A 45 -7.41 -18.25 -1.77
N VAL A 46 -7.16 -16.95 -1.86
CA VAL A 46 -6.28 -16.20 -0.97
C VAL A 46 -7.13 -15.33 -0.04
N GLU A 47 -6.94 -15.50 1.25
CA GLU A 47 -7.57 -14.72 2.31
C GLU A 47 -6.56 -13.79 3.00
N LEU A 48 -6.98 -12.55 3.27
CA LEU A 48 -6.26 -11.56 4.06
C LEU A 48 -6.77 -11.58 5.51
N LYS A 49 -5.84 -11.68 6.46
CA LYS A 49 -6.09 -11.49 7.90
C LYS A 49 -5.05 -10.56 8.52
N SER A 50 -5.52 -9.46 9.09
CA SER A 50 -4.65 -8.38 9.55
C SER A 50 -4.60 -8.34 11.07
N ASN A 51 -3.39 -8.23 11.61
CA ASN A 51 -3.16 -7.91 13.01
C ASN A 51 -2.41 -6.60 13.10
N LEU A 52 -3.01 -5.60 13.75
CA LEU A 52 -2.41 -4.29 13.95
C LEU A 52 -2.19 -4.04 15.43
N TRP A 53 -1.11 -3.36 15.78
CA TRP A 53 -0.86 -2.94 17.13
C TRP A 53 -0.07 -1.64 17.21
N VAL A 54 -0.14 -1.02 18.39
CA VAL A 54 0.79 0.03 18.82
C VAL A 54 1.50 -0.45 20.07
N ASN A 55 2.79 -0.15 20.15
CA ASN A 55 3.57 -0.38 21.37
C ASN A 55 3.41 0.83 22.31
N LEU A 56 2.89 0.59 23.51
CA LEU A 56 2.71 1.60 24.56
C LEU A 56 3.71 1.44 25.71
N MET A 57 4.75 0.61 25.54
CA MET A 57 5.85 0.54 26.49
C MET A 57 6.55 1.89 26.59
N PRO A 58 6.68 2.48 27.79
CA PRO A 58 7.41 3.72 27.96
C PRO A 58 8.90 3.46 27.75
N ASN A 59 9.44 3.94 26.64
CA ASN A 59 10.89 4.04 26.46
C ASN A 59 11.42 5.15 27.37
N ILE A 60 12.35 4.81 28.27
CA ILE A 60 12.99 5.80 29.15
C ILE A 60 13.85 6.71 28.26
N GLY A 61 13.39 7.93 28.01
CA GLY A 61 14.23 9.00 27.46
C GLY A 61 13.66 9.77 26.28
N ASP A 62 12.67 9.23 25.55
CA ASP A 62 12.16 9.86 24.33
C ASP A 62 10.63 9.91 24.27
N VAL A 63 10.11 11.04 23.75
CA VAL A 63 8.74 11.13 23.26
C VAL A 63 8.76 10.53 21.86
N GLU A 64 8.81 9.20 21.77
CA GLU A 64 8.70 8.52 20.48
C GLU A 64 7.29 8.76 19.92
N GLU A 65 7.23 9.22 18.66
CA GLU A 65 5.98 9.25 17.91
C GLU A 65 5.46 7.81 17.80
N GLN A 66 4.25 7.55 18.30
CA GLN A 66 3.70 6.21 18.31
C GLN A 66 3.52 5.73 16.87
N SER A 67 4.26 4.69 16.48
CA SER A 67 4.06 3.99 15.21
C SER A 67 3.00 2.90 15.35
N ILE A 68 2.23 2.71 14.30
CA ILE A 68 1.42 1.51 14.12
C ILE A 68 2.29 0.43 13.48
N GLN A 69 2.27 -0.75 14.06
CA GLN A 69 2.84 -1.95 13.48
C GLN A 69 1.73 -2.85 12.95
N GLY A 70 2.06 -3.64 11.95
CA GLY A 70 1.11 -4.62 11.43
C GLY A 70 1.78 -5.85 10.85
N ALA A 71 1.04 -6.95 10.94
CA ALA A 71 1.31 -8.22 10.29
C ALA A 71 0.06 -8.64 9.52
N LEU A 72 0.13 -8.58 8.20
CA LEU A 72 -0.93 -8.95 7.28
C LEU A 72 -0.66 -10.36 6.77
N TYR A 73 -1.48 -11.33 7.13
CA TYR A 73 -1.33 -12.70 6.68
C TYR A 73 -2.12 -12.92 5.40
N LEU A 74 -1.42 -13.39 4.37
CA LEU A 74 -2.02 -13.91 3.15
C LEU A 74 -2.04 -15.43 3.27
N GLU A 75 -3.24 -16.02 3.33
CA GLU A 75 -3.45 -17.46 3.50
C GLU A 75 -4.13 -18.04 2.27
N GLY A 76 -3.46 -18.98 1.61
CA GLY A 76 -4.02 -19.76 0.52
C GLY A 76 -4.69 -21.03 1.05
N ASP A 77 -5.80 -21.44 0.43
CA ASP A 77 -6.33 -22.81 0.57
C ASP A 77 -5.42 -23.87 -0.07
N GLN A 78 -4.49 -23.43 -0.92
CA GLN A 78 -3.39 -24.18 -1.51
C GLN A 78 -2.09 -23.35 -1.49
N LEU A 79 -1.07 -23.82 -2.21
CA LEU A 79 0.18 -23.09 -2.42
C LEU A 79 -0.10 -21.71 -3.01
N LEU A 80 0.46 -20.66 -2.41
CA LEU A 80 0.34 -19.32 -2.96
C LEU A 80 1.08 -19.24 -4.31
N PRO A 81 0.54 -18.49 -5.30
CA PRO A 81 1.19 -18.34 -6.59
C PRO A 81 2.63 -17.84 -6.46
N ALA A 82 3.57 -18.47 -7.18
CA ALA A 82 5.00 -18.19 -7.02
C ALA A 82 5.42 -16.76 -7.41
N ASN A 83 4.64 -16.10 -8.27
CA ASN A 83 4.87 -14.70 -8.68
C ASN A 83 4.06 -13.70 -7.87
N LEU A 84 3.35 -14.15 -6.84
CA LEU A 84 2.57 -13.26 -6.00
C LEU A 84 3.53 -12.31 -5.26
N THR A 85 3.16 -11.03 -5.17
CA THR A 85 3.90 -10.01 -4.43
C THR A 85 2.90 -9.04 -3.79
N ALA A 86 3.30 -8.41 -2.68
CA ALA A 86 2.56 -7.33 -2.05
C ALA A 86 3.21 -5.98 -2.40
N GLU A 87 2.53 -5.19 -3.22
CA GLU A 87 3.11 -4.02 -3.89
C GLU A 87 2.74 -2.69 -3.22
N ALA A 88 1.65 -2.64 -2.45
CA ALA A 88 1.24 -1.45 -1.73
C ALA A 88 0.30 -1.80 -0.59
N LEU A 89 0.26 -0.93 0.42
CA LEU A 89 -0.68 -1.03 1.53
C LEU A 89 -1.32 0.35 1.75
N ILE A 90 -2.64 0.39 1.82
CA ILE A 90 -3.40 1.58 2.20
C ILE A 90 -4.18 1.29 3.48
N ILE A 91 -3.99 2.16 4.46
CA ILE A 91 -4.73 2.15 5.73
C ILE A 91 -5.77 3.25 5.66
N LYS A 92 -7.02 2.96 6.02
CA LYS A 92 -8.12 3.92 5.99
C LYS A 92 -8.82 4.03 7.33
N GLN A 93 -9.06 5.26 7.77
CA GLN A 93 -9.89 5.54 8.94
C GLN A 93 -10.87 6.69 8.63
N GLY A 94 -12.13 6.35 8.43
CA GLY A 94 -13.15 7.31 8.01
C GLY A 94 -12.84 7.89 6.61
N GLN A 95 -12.49 9.17 6.56
CA GLN A 95 -12.13 9.86 5.31
C GLN A 95 -10.62 9.99 5.09
N LYS A 96 -9.80 9.61 6.07
CA LYS A 96 -8.34 9.64 5.95
C LYS A 96 -7.83 8.32 5.37
N GLU A 97 -6.88 8.42 4.45
CA GLU A 97 -6.18 7.29 3.85
C GLU A 97 -4.67 7.56 3.93
N TRP A 98 -3.91 6.54 4.32
CA TRP A 98 -2.45 6.59 4.38
C TRP A 98 -1.88 5.48 3.53
N LEU A 99 -1.05 5.85 2.56
CA LEU A 99 -0.24 4.92 1.79
C LEU A 99 0.99 4.55 2.61
N VAL A 100 1.20 3.26 2.85
CA VAL A 100 2.46 2.71 3.33
C VAL A 100 3.28 2.34 2.10
N ASP A 101 4.47 2.94 2.00
CA ASP A 101 5.39 2.72 0.87
C ASP A 101 5.78 1.24 0.79
N SER A 102 5.88 0.70 -0.42
CA SER A 102 6.30 -0.67 -0.67
C SER A 102 7.70 -0.97 -0.13
N ALA A 103 8.59 0.03 -0.12
CA ALA A 103 9.92 -0.08 0.48
C ALA A 103 9.88 -0.27 2.01
N SER A 104 8.74 0.02 2.65
CA SER A 104 8.49 -0.19 4.08
C SER A 104 7.71 -1.48 4.37
N LEU A 105 7.37 -2.26 3.34
CA LEU A 105 6.73 -3.56 3.47
C LEU A 105 7.80 -4.66 3.45
N ASP A 106 7.77 -5.52 4.46
CA ASP A 106 8.64 -6.68 4.57
C ASP A 106 7.82 -7.96 4.38
N THR A 107 8.05 -8.67 3.27
CA THR A 107 7.32 -9.91 2.97
C THR A 107 8.11 -11.12 3.46
N ARG A 108 7.47 -11.94 4.29
CA ARG A 108 8.06 -13.12 4.95
C ARG A 108 7.25 -14.36 4.63
N THR A 109 7.92 -15.41 4.17
CA THR A 109 7.28 -16.71 3.91
C THR A 109 7.28 -17.56 5.17
N HIS A 110 6.10 -17.81 5.75
CA HIS A 110 5.95 -18.76 6.87
C HIS A 110 5.79 -20.20 6.39
N SER A 111 5.06 -20.38 5.29
CA SER A 111 4.94 -21.64 4.54
C SER A 111 4.63 -21.34 3.07
N GLU A 112 4.60 -22.37 2.22
CA GLU A 112 4.25 -22.20 0.81
C GLU A 112 2.79 -21.72 0.60
N SER A 113 1.91 -21.92 1.58
CA SER A 113 0.51 -21.45 1.55
C SER A 113 0.23 -20.25 2.47
N ARG A 114 1.24 -19.74 3.20
CA ARG A 114 1.04 -18.64 4.15
C ARG A 114 2.22 -17.69 4.17
N TRP A 115 1.95 -16.46 3.78
CA TRP A 115 2.92 -15.36 3.84
C TRP A 115 2.46 -14.29 4.83
N GLU A 116 3.41 -13.51 5.32
CA GLU A 116 3.18 -12.32 6.15
C GLU A 116 3.75 -11.11 5.42
N VAL A 117 2.97 -10.03 5.35
CA VAL A 117 3.44 -8.70 4.96
C VAL A 117 3.49 -7.87 6.24
N ALA A 118 4.69 -7.62 6.74
CA ALA A 118 4.94 -6.85 7.94
C ALA A 118 5.24 -5.39 7.61
N PHE A 119 4.83 -4.47 8.48
CA PHE A 119 5.15 -3.05 8.32
C PHE A 119 5.18 -2.32 9.67
N SER A 120 5.84 -1.16 9.68
CA SER A 120 5.76 -0.16 10.74
C SER A 120 5.60 1.21 10.10
N SER A 121 4.65 2.02 10.57
CA SER A 121 4.37 3.32 9.97
C SER A 121 3.99 4.36 11.02
N HIS A 122 4.42 5.60 10.80
CA HIS A 122 4.06 6.74 11.64
C HIS A 122 2.90 7.48 10.97
N ILE A 123 1.67 7.17 11.39
CA ILE A 123 0.44 7.76 10.85
C ILE A 123 -0.49 8.23 11.97
N ASP A 124 -1.24 9.28 11.69
CA ASP A 124 -2.18 9.89 12.63
C ASP A 124 -3.51 9.10 12.69
N VAL A 125 -3.46 7.89 13.25
CA VAL A 125 -4.63 7.04 13.49
C VAL A 125 -5.14 7.18 14.92
N ASN A 126 -6.47 7.17 15.09
CA ASN A 126 -7.07 7.03 16.40
C ASN A 126 -7.05 5.54 16.81
N THR A 127 -6.23 5.19 17.79
CA THR A 127 -6.03 3.81 18.28
C THR A 127 -7.24 3.21 18.98
N GLU A 128 -8.24 4.01 19.35
CA GLU A 128 -9.49 3.51 19.96
C GLU A 128 -10.52 3.06 18.90
N LYS A 129 -10.23 3.28 17.62
CA LYS A 129 -11.14 2.95 16.51
C LYS A 129 -10.48 1.93 15.58
N SER A 130 -11.33 1.16 14.90
CA SER A 130 -10.87 0.29 13.83
C SER A 130 -10.46 1.07 12.59
N VAL A 131 -9.73 0.39 11.72
CA VAL A 131 -9.33 0.85 10.39
C VAL A 131 -9.75 -0.17 9.35
N ASP A 132 -9.88 0.27 8.10
CA ASP A 132 -9.93 -0.63 6.96
C ASP A 132 -8.53 -0.73 6.36
N ILE A 133 -8.16 -1.92 5.89
CA ILE A 133 -6.85 -2.22 5.30
C ILE A 133 -7.07 -2.68 3.86
N ALA A 134 -6.27 -2.14 2.94
CA ALA A 134 -6.20 -2.60 1.58
C ALA A 134 -4.76 -2.96 1.22
N VAL A 135 -4.51 -4.19 0.75
CA VAL A 135 -3.21 -4.62 0.23
C VAL A 135 -3.32 -4.87 -1.26
N LEU A 136 -2.38 -4.30 -2.03
CA LEU A 136 -2.29 -4.54 -3.46
C LEU A 136 -1.42 -5.77 -3.69
N LEU A 137 -2.01 -6.78 -4.30
CA LEU A 137 -1.31 -7.96 -4.75
C LEU A 137 -1.03 -7.85 -6.24
N ASP A 138 0.17 -8.23 -6.66
CA ASP A 138 0.51 -8.45 -8.07
C ASP A 138 0.83 -9.93 -8.29
N ASP A 139 0.26 -10.51 -9.34
CA ASP A 139 0.61 -11.84 -9.84
C ASP A 139 0.92 -11.73 -11.33
N ALA A 140 2.22 -11.74 -11.64
CA ALA A 140 2.73 -11.61 -13.01
C ALA A 140 2.15 -10.40 -13.78
N GLY A 141 2.08 -9.24 -13.12
CA GLY A 141 1.56 -7.98 -13.68
C GLY A 141 0.05 -7.78 -13.54
N LYS A 142 -0.68 -8.74 -12.94
CA LYS A 142 -2.12 -8.63 -12.69
C LYS A 142 -2.38 -8.14 -11.27
N GLN A 143 -2.49 -6.82 -11.15
CA GLN A 143 -2.73 -6.12 -9.90
C GLN A 143 -4.18 -6.25 -9.39
N ARG A 144 -4.36 -6.62 -8.12
CA ARG A 144 -5.67 -6.75 -7.46
C ARG A 144 -5.59 -6.38 -5.98
N TRP A 145 -6.61 -5.67 -5.50
CA TRP A 145 -6.74 -5.32 -4.09
C TRP A 145 -7.46 -6.40 -3.30
N LEU A 146 -6.97 -6.68 -2.10
CA LEU A 146 -7.72 -7.30 -1.01
C LEU A 146 -8.05 -6.25 0.04
N VAL A 147 -9.27 -6.26 0.56
CA VAL A 147 -9.75 -5.27 1.53
C VAL A 147 -10.32 -5.94 2.77
N GLU A 148 -9.70 -5.73 3.92
CA GLU A 148 -10.22 -6.15 5.22
C GLU A 148 -10.79 -4.95 5.96
N LYS A 149 -12.03 -5.06 6.44
CA LYS A 149 -12.74 -3.95 7.09
C LYS A 149 -12.78 -4.12 8.60
N TYR A 150 -12.84 -2.98 9.29
CA TYR A 150 -13.00 -2.93 10.74
C TYR A 150 -11.90 -3.66 11.54
N VAL A 151 -10.67 -3.65 11.04
CA VAL A 151 -9.48 -4.20 11.71
C VAL A 151 -9.20 -3.41 12.98
N LYS A 152 -9.13 -4.09 14.11
CA LYS A 152 -8.84 -3.47 15.42
C LYS A 152 -7.35 -3.18 15.56
N ILE A 153 -7.02 -2.07 16.19
CA ILE A 153 -5.66 -1.73 16.60
C ILE A 153 -5.48 -2.18 18.05
N ASN A 154 -4.62 -3.17 18.27
CA ASN A 154 -4.31 -3.66 19.60
C ASN A 154 -3.30 -2.73 20.30
N LYS A 155 -3.33 -2.74 21.63
CA LYS A 155 -2.34 -2.04 22.46
C LYS A 155 -1.49 -3.09 23.16
N VAL A 156 -0.19 -3.03 22.94
CA VAL A 156 0.79 -3.92 23.57
C VAL A 156 1.56 -3.14 24.62
N TYR A 157 1.76 -3.76 25.80
CA TYR A 157 2.35 -3.18 27.01
C TYR A 157 3.48 -4.06 27.53
#